data_AF-Q4BYW8-F1
#
_entry.id   AF-Q4BYW8-F1
#
_cell.length_a   1.000
_cell.length_b   1.000
_cell.length_c   1.000
_cell.angle_alpha   90.00
_cell.angle_beta   90.00
_cell.angle_gamma   90.00
#
_symmetry.space_group_name_H-M   'P 1'
#
loop_
_entity.id
_entity.type
_entity.pdbx_description
1 polymer ?
#
loop_
_entity_poly.entity_id
_entity_poly.type
_entity_poly.pdbx_seq_one_letter_code
_entity_poly.pdbx_strand_id
1 'polypeptide(L)' 'MAKTTTKVPVSVLIPALNEELNLPACLESVARADEVFVVDSQGDFRESFSHRG' A
#
# COMPACT_ATOMS: atom_id res chain seq x y z
N MET A 1 -5.68 35.56 -12.15
CA MET A 1 -5.41 34.38 -12.99
C MET A 1 -4.80 33.31 -12.10
N ALA A 2 -5.48 32.19 -11.86
CA ALA A 2 -4.95 31.13 -11.00
C ALA A 2 -3.87 30.35 -11.75
N LYS A 3 -2.70 30.17 -11.14
CA LYS A 3 -1.58 29.42 -11.72
C LYS A 3 -1.92 27.93 -11.69
N THR A 4 -2.31 27.37 -12.83
CA THR A 4 -2.47 25.92 -12.98
C THR A 4 -1.10 25.28 -12.90
N THR A 5 -0.78 24.74 -11.73
CA THR A 5 0.45 23.98 -11.55
C THR A 5 0.21 22.62 -12.21
N THR A 6 0.77 22.43 -13.40
CA THR A 6 0.80 21.13 -14.07
C THR A 6 1.56 20.17 -13.16
N LYS A 7 0.85 19.22 -12.55
CA LYS A 7 1.48 18.18 -11.75
C LYS A 7 2.24 17.24 -12.68
N VAL A 8 3.45 16.87 -12.28
CA VAL A 8 4.18 15.76 -12.90
C VAL A 8 3.44 14.48 -12.51
N PRO A 9 3.14 13.58 -13.47
CA PRO A 9 2.46 12.33 -13.16
C PRO A 9 3.34 11.46 -12.26
N VAL A 10 2.79 11.02 -11.13
CA VAL A 10 3.49 10.14 -10.18
C VAL A 10 2.63 8.92 -9.87
N SER A 11 3.20 7.74 -10.06
CA SER A 11 2.62 6.46 -9.64
C SER A 11 3.28 6.00 -8.33
N VAL A 12 2.49 5.55 -7.37
CA VAL A 12 2.94 5.06 -6.06
C VAL A 12 2.70 3.57 -5.94
N LEU A 13 3.70 2.83 -5.44
CA LEU A 13 3.59 1.40 -5.12
C LEU A 13 3.67 1.23 -3.60
N ILE A 14 2.61 0.67 -2.99
CA ILE A 14 2.52 0.40 -1.56
C ILE A 14 2.58 -1.11 -1.34
N PRO A 15 3.73 -1.69 -0.96
CA PRO A 15 3.76 -3.05 -0.45
C PRO A 15 3.10 -3.11 0.92
N ALA A 16 2.16 -4.03 1.12
CA ALA A 16 1.41 -4.22 2.36
C ALA A 16 1.53 -5.67 2.85
N LEU A 17 1.71 -5.81 4.18
CA LEU A 17 1.65 -7.07 4.90
C LEU A 17 1.00 -6.77 6.26
N ASN A 18 -0.22 -7.24 6.49
CA ASN A 18 -0.94 -7.02 7.74
C ASN A 18 -1.11 -5.53 8.11
N GLU A 19 -1.18 -4.63 7.12
CA GLU A 19 -1.27 -3.17 7.29
C GLU A 19 -2.72 -2.67 7.35
N GLU A 20 -3.70 -3.51 7.70
CA GLU A 20 -5.13 -3.17 7.65
C GLU A 20 -5.50 -1.90 8.43
N LEU A 21 -4.81 -1.64 9.55
CA LEU A 21 -5.05 -0.48 10.41
C LEU A 21 -4.37 0.79 9.89
N ASN A 22 -3.21 0.67 9.22
CA ASN A 22 -2.41 1.82 8.78
C ASN A 22 -2.64 2.19 7.31
N LEU A 23 -3.06 1.24 6.49
CA LEU A 23 -3.30 1.42 5.07
C LEU A 23 -4.25 2.58 4.77
N PRO A 24 -5.36 2.81 5.52
CA PRO A 24 -6.23 3.96 5.27
C PRO A 24 -5.50 5.31 5.39
N ALA A 25 -4.73 5.50 6.46
CA ALA A 25 -3.96 6.73 6.67
C ALA A 25 -2.83 6.87 5.63
N CYS A 26 -2.21 5.76 5.21
CA CYS A 26 -1.22 5.77 4.15
C CYS A 26 -1.81 6.25 2.82
N LEU A 27 -2.99 5.73 2.44
CA LEU A 27 -3.69 6.12 1.20
C LEU A 27 -4.07 7.61 1.20
N GLU A 28 -4.54 8.14 2.33
CA GLU A 28 -4.79 9.58 2.47
C GLU A 28 -3.52 10.42 2.23
N SER A 29 -2.38 9.97 2.75
CA SER A 29 -1.11 10.69 2.60
C SER A 29 -0.61 10.77 1.15
N VAL A 30 -0.97 9.78 0.33
CA VAL A 30 -0.55 9.69 -1.09
C VAL A 30 -1.66 10.05 -2.06
N ALA A 31 -2.80 10.57 -1.59
CA ALA A 31 -3.97 10.93 -2.43
C ALA A 31 -3.69 11.95 -3.54
N ARG A 32 -2.51 12.58 -3.52
CA ARG A 32 -2.05 13.51 -4.56
C ARG A 32 -1.51 12.80 -5.81
N ALA A 33 -1.11 11.54 -5.70
CA ALA A 33 -0.60 10.73 -6.79
C ALA A 33 -1.68 10.47 -7.85
N ASP A 34 -1.25 10.29 -9.08
CA ASP A 34 -2.14 10.00 -10.20
C ASP A 34 -2.60 8.54 -10.17
N GLU A 35 -1.71 7.64 -9.74
CA GLU A 35 -1.97 6.21 -9.65
C GLU A 35 -1.38 5.63 -8.36
N VAL A 36 -2.10 4.73 -7.71
CA VAL A 36 -1.64 4.03 -6.50
C VAL A 36 -1.89 2.53 -6.68
N PHE A 37 -0.82 1.74 -6.58
CA PHE A 37 -0.85 0.28 -6.63
C PHE A 37 -0.55 -0.26 -5.23
N VAL A 38 -1.49 -1.02 -4.65
CA VAL A 38 -1.25 -1.72 -3.38
C VAL A 38 -0.93 -3.17 -3.70
N VAL A 39 0.23 -3.66 -3.24
CA VAL A 39 0.64 -5.05 -3.34
C VAL A 39 0.52 -5.65 -1.96
N ASP A 40 -0.62 -6.27 -1.68
CA ASP A 40 -0.83 -7.00 -0.44
C ASP A 40 -0.35 -8.44 -0.57
N SER A 41 0.38 -8.90 0.42
CA SER A 41 1.00 -10.23 0.41
C SER A 41 0.09 -11.34 0.96
N GLN A 42 -1.17 -11.05 1.33
CA GLN A 42 -2.15 -11.98 1.93
C GLN A 42 -1.50 -13.00 2.86
N GLY A 43 -1.23 -12.58 4.10
CA GLY A 43 -0.54 -13.40 5.09
C GLY A 43 -1.44 -14.47 5.70
N ASP A 44 -1.41 -15.69 5.15
CA ASP A 44 -1.81 -16.92 5.87
C ASP A 44 -1.07 -18.14 5.30
N PHE A 45 0.26 -18.21 5.48
CA PHE A 45 0.97 -19.49 5.34
C PHE A 45 1.53 -19.91 6.70
N ARG A 46 0.66 -20.52 7.51
CA ARG A 46 1.04 -21.17 8.76
C ARG A 46 1.31 -22.65 8.50
N GLU A 47 2.51 -22.96 8.01
CA GLU A 47 3.01 -24.34 8.04
C GLU A 47 3.21 -24.76 9.50
N SER A 48 2.23 -25.46 10.04
CA SER A 48 2.35 -26.08 11.36
C SER A 48 3.22 -27.33 11.21
N PHE A 49 4.54 -27.16 11.16
CA PHE A 49 5.47 -28.29 11.31
C PHE A 49 5.46 -28.74 12.76
N SER A 50 4.49 -29.60 13.10
CA SER A 50 4.54 -30.41 14.30
C SER A 50 5.61 -31.50 14.11
N HIS A 51 6.86 -31.20 14.46
CA HIS A 51 7.80 -32.25 14.84
C HIS A 51 7.33 -32.82 16.18
N ARG A 52 6.47 -33.85 16.11
CA ARG A 52 6.30 -34.78 17.23
C ARG A 52 7.64 -35.51 17.41
N GLY A 53 8.42 -35.04 18.38
CA GLY A 53 9.40 -35.86 19.08
C GLY A 53 8.72 -36.80 20.07
#